data_AF-F0B7K3-F1
#
_entry.id   AF-F0B7K3-F1
#
_cell.length_a   1.000
_cell.length_b   1.000
_cell.length_c   1.000
_cell.angle_alpha   90.00
_cell.angle_beta   90.00
_cell.angle_gamma   90.00
#
_symmetry.space_group_name_H-M   'P 1'
#
loop_
_entity.id
_entity.type
_entity.pdbx_description
1 polymer ?
#
loop_
_entity_poly.entity_id
_entity_poly.type
_entity_poly.pdbx_seq_one_letter_code
_entity_poly.pdbx_strand_id
1 'polypeptide(L)'
;MTTIKWYGLLLLASAGIAGAQALPAALDETGHTGAASAPTPSVTPSAAQQRARWAALTPAQQADLRARYAAWKDLTATDRVVLRQARERLHSLPDDQQRALHTQFTAMDRLHRDGWRLGSQVGAFYPQLQPLIGYVPVDQRERLLAVLRSLDAGQLEQLAVLAQRTPPQDRDGLRDALLAEAPATRSAWLKCQLAR
;
A
#
# COMPACT_ATOMS: atom_id res chain seq x y z
N MET A 1 4.18 11.30 32.50
CA MET A 1 5.40 10.82 31.80
C MET A 1 5.07 10.75 30.31
N THR A 2 5.91 11.44 29.52
CA THR A 2 6.05 11.54 28.05
C THR A 2 5.87 10.22 27.29
N THR A 3 5.47 10.05 26.02
CA THR A 3 5.21 10.85 24.78
C THR A 3 4.60 9.83 23.77
N ILE A 4 3.76 10.18 22.78
CA ILE A 4 4.18 10.46 21.39
C ILE A 4 2.90 10.83 20.60
N LYS A 5 2.88 12.03 20.02
CA LYS A 5 1.87 12.54 19.07
C LYS A 5 2.34 12.18 17.66
N TRP A 6 1.49 11.57 16.82
CA TRP A 6 1.69 11.52 15.37
C TRP A 6 0.65 12.43 14.71
N TYR A 7 1.07 13.66 14.46
CA TYR A 7 0.40 14.60 13.56
C TYR A 7 0.71 14.19 12.11
N GLY A 8 -0.33 14.11 11.30
CA GLY A 8 -0.23 13.94 9.85
C GLY A 8 -1.43 14.51 9.12
N LEU A 9 -1.99 15.60 9.66
CA LEU A 9 -2.95 16.47 8.98
C LEU A 9 -2.12 17.44 8.13
N LEU A 10 -2.14 17.29 6.82
CA LEU A 10 -1.56 18.27 5.91
C LEU A 10 -2.69 18.89 5.10
N LEU A 11 -3.19 19.99 5.65
CA LEU A 11 -4.16 20.93 5.11
C LEU A 11 -3.48 22.30 5.20
N LEU A 12 -3.24 22.96 4.06
CA LEU A 12 -3.10 24.41 3.88
C LEU A 12 -3.14 24.62 2.36
N ALA A 13 -4.23 25.12 1.78
CA ALA A 13 -4.77 26.48 1.85
C ALA A 13 -3.98 27.48 0.99
N SER A 14 -4.76 28.08 0.11
CA SER A 14 -4.54 29.17 -0.84
C SER A 14 -4.03 30.48 -0.23
N ALA A 15 -3.17 31.19 -0.98
CA ALA A 15 -3.10 32.65 -1.03
C ALA A 15 -2.39 33.09 -2.33
N GLY A 16 -3.04 33.96 -3.11
CA GLY A 16 -2.40 34.69 -4.22
C GLY A 16 -1.90 36.06 -3.77
N ILE A 17 -0.96 36.63 -4.52
CA ILE A 17 -0.95 38.00 -5.08
C ILE A 17 0.41 38.23 -5.77
N ALA A 18 0.31 38.94 -6.89
CA ALA A 18 1.35 39.39 -7.80
C ALA A 18 2.49 40.19 -7.14
N GLY A 19 3.67 40.15 -7.77
CA GLY A 19 4.78 41.03 -7.40
C GLY A 19 6.12 40.66 -8.03
N ALA A 20 6.21 40.80 -9.35
CA ALA A 20 7.33 41.29 -10.17
C ALA A 20 8.82 41.01 -9.83
N GLN A 21 9.59 40.99 -10.93
CA GLN A 21 11.02 41.25 -11.06
C GLN A 21 11.97 40.11 -10.74
N ALA A 22 12.47 39.43 -11.77
CA ALA A 22 13.69 39.87 -12.46
C ALA A 22 14.31 38.67 -13.19
N LEU A 23 14.15 38.69 -14.51
CA LEU A 23 15.00 37.97 -15.45
C LEU A 23 16.46 38.45 -15.28
N PRO A 24 17.44 37.56 -15.51
CA PRO A 24 18.43 37.87 -16.54
C PRO A 24 18.47 36.69 -17.52
N ALA A 25 18.18 36.91 -18.80
CA ALA A 25 19.10 37.49 -19.78
C ALA A 25 20.40 36.68 -19.86
N ALA A 26 20.41 35.70 -20.77
CA ALA A 26 21.33 35.63 -21.92
C ALA A 26 21.34 34.20 -22.44
N LEU A 27 20.66 34.02 -23.57
CA LEU A 27 20.84 32.91 -24.48
C LEU A 27 22.27 33.01 -25.03
N ASP A 28 23.16 32.15 -24.55
CA ASP A 28 24.35 31.77 -25.33
C ASP A 28 24.02 30.47 -26.08
N GLU A 29 23.51 30.68 -27.28
CA GLU A 29 23.53 29.75 -28.40
C GLU A 29 25.00 29.48 -28.77
N THR A 30 25.58 28.41 -28.22
CA THR A 30 26.73 27.75 -28.83
C THR A 30 26.44 26.28 -29.02
N GLY A 31 26.26 25.94 -30.30
CA GLY A 31 25.79 24.65 -30.78
C GLY A 31 26.53 23.47 -30.20
N HIS A 32 25.75 22.53 -29.68
CA HIS A 32 26.04 21.12 -29.82
C HIS A 32 24.84 20.51 -30.52
N THR A 33 25.06 20.00 -31.72
CA THR A 33 24.12 19.15 -32.45
C THR A 33 23.76 17.97 -31.55
N GLY A 34 22.69 18.15 -30.76
CA GLY A 34 22.13 17.13 -29.91
C GLY A 34 21.49 16.10 -30.81
N ALA A 35 22.26 15.05 -31.13
CA ALA A 35 21.73 13.83 -31.68
C ALA A 35 20.53 13.43 -30.83
N ALA A 36 19.34 13.50 -31.44
CA ALA A 36 18.11 13.03 -30.85
C ALA A 36 18.39 11.64 -30.27
N SER A 37 18.42 11.55 -28.94
CA SER A 37 18.45 10.27 -28.24
C SER A 37 17.13 9.61 -28.56
N ALA A 38 17.13 8.79 -29.61
CA ALA A 38 16.07 7.88 -29.91
C ALA A 38 15.75 7.08 -28.63
N PRO A 39 14.48 6.85 -28.30
CA PRO A 39 14.14 5.98 -27.19
C PRO A 39 14.80 4.62 -27.45
N THR A 40 15.76 4.23 -26.62
CA THR A 40 16.36 2.89 -26.67
C THR A 40 15.22 1.87 -26.65
N PRO A 41 15.14 0.95 -27.63
CA PRO A 41 14.12 -0.08 -27.59
C PRO A 41 14.35 -0.91 -26.34
N SER A 42 13.38 -0.90 -25.43
CA SER A 42 13.35 -1.79 -24.28
C SER A 42 13.24 -3.22 -24.83
N VAL A 43 14.39 -3.88 -25.00
CA VAL A 43 14.47 -5.26 -25.46
C VAL A 43 13.69 -6.11 -24.47
N THR A 44 12.52 -6.60 -24.89
CA THR A 44 11.74 -7.52 -24.09
C THR A 44 12.52 -8.84 -24.04
N PRO A 45 12.89 -9.34 -22.85
CA PRO A 45 13.70 -10.55 -22.75
C PRO A 45 12.96 -11.75 -23.34
N SER A 46 13.68 -12.60 -24.07
CA SER A 46 13.11 -13.82 -24.65
C SER A 46 12.60 -14.78 -23.56
N ALA A 47 11.68 -15.68 -23.92
CA ALA A 47 11.15 -16.68 -22.99
C ALA A 47 12.24 -17.56 -22.36
N ALA A 48 13.32 -17.85 -23.10
CA ALA A 48 14.48 -18.59 -22.59
C ALA A 48 15.24 -17.79 -21.52
N GLN A 49 15.47 -16.50 -21.74
CA GLN A 49 16.11 -15.62 -20.75
C GLN A 49 15.22 -15.42 -19.51
N GLN A 50 13.90 -15.36 -19.67
CA GLN A 50 12.96 -15.29 -18.54
C GLN A 50 13.01 -16.56 -17.69
N ARG A 51 13.04 -17.74 -18.32
CA ARG A 51 13.18 -19.02 -17.60
C ARG A 51 14.52 -19.14 -16.89
N ALA A 52 15.61 -18.74 -17.52
CA ALA A 52 16.94 -18.73 -16.89
C ALA A 52 16.99 -17.79 -15.68
N ARG A 53 16.42 -16.58 -15.80
CA ARG A 53 16.26 -15.63 -14.69
C ARG A 53 15.44 -16.22 -13.54
N TRP A 54 14.34 -16.90 -13.84
CA TRP A 54 13.51 -17.56 -12.85
C TRP A 54 14.25 -18.70 -12.13
N ALA A 55 14.96 -19.55 -12.88
CA ALA A 55 15.74 -20.65 -12.34
C ALA A 55 16.92 -20.20 -11.45
N ALA A 56 17.46 -19.01 -11.71
CA ALA A 56 18.53 -18.41 -10.90
C ALA A 56 18.05 -17.85 -9.54
N LEU A 57 16.74 -17.69 -9.34
CA LEU A 57 16.19 -17.19 -8.07
C LEU A 57 16.16 -18.28 -7.00
N THR A 58 16.42 -17.90 -5.75
CA THR A 58 16.25 -18.81 -4.61
C THR A 58 14.77 -19.19 -4.43
N PRO A 59 14.45 -20.34 -3.80
CA PRO A 59 13.07 -20.73 -3.52
C PRO A 59 12.27 -19.66 -2.78
N ALA A 60 12.92 -18.93 -1.87
CA ALA A 60 12.30 -17.82 -1.13
C ALA A 60 11.96 -16.63 -2.05
N GLN A 61 12.85 -16.26 -2.98
CA GLN A 61 12.60 -15.20 -3.96
C GLN A 61 11.49 -15.59 -4.95
N GLN A 62 11.47 -16.85 -5.39
CA GLN A 62 10.40 -17.36 -6.24
C GLN A 62 9.04 -17.35 -5.53
N ALA A 63 9.00 -17.74 -4.25
CA ALA A 63 7.77 -17.68 -3.45
C ALA A 63 7.29 -16.23 -3.25
N ASP A 64 8.21 -15.30 -3.00
CA ASP A 64 7.90 -13.87 -2.87
C ASP A 64 7.30 -13.29 -4.16
N LEU A 65 7.90 -13.58 -5.31
CA LEU A 65 7.39 -13.15 -6.62
C LEU A 65 6.01 -13.74 -6.91
N ARG A 66 5.80 -15.02 -6.61
CA ARG A 66 4.48 -15.66 -6.75
C ARG A 66 3.43 -14.99 -5.88
N ALA A 67 3.77 -14.67 -4.63
CA ALA A 67 2.87 -13.98 -3.70
C ALA A 67 2.52 -12.56 -4.19
N ARG A 68 3.52 -11.78 -4.66
CA ARG A 68 3.28 -10.46 -5.25
C ARG A 68 2.38 -10.52 -6.48
N TYR A 69 2.61 -11.52 -7.34
CA TYR A 69 1.81 -11.71 -8.53
C TYR A 69 0.36 -12.10 -8.21
N ALA A 70 0.15 -12.98 -7.23
CA ALA A 70 -1.18 -13.31 -6.73
C ALA A 70 -1.90 -12.07 -6.19
N ALA A 71 -1.25 -11.30 -5.31
CA ALA A 71 -1.80 -10.06 -4.77
C ALA A 71 -2.18 -9.06 -5.87
N TRP A 72 -1.33 -8.90 -6.90
CA TRP A 72 -1.63 -8.05 -8.06
C TRP A 72 -2.87 -8.53 -8.83
N LYS A 73 -3.03 -9.84 -9.02
CA LYS A 73 -4.22 -10.40 -9.69
C LYS A 73 -5.50 -10.09 -8.91
N ASP A 74 -5.43 -10.10 -7.58
CA ASP A 74 -6.57 -9.87 -6.68
C ASP A 74 -6.91 -8.40 -6.43
N LEU A 75 -6.10 -7.46 -6.96
CA LEU A 75 -6.39 -6.02 -6.89
C LEU A 75 -7.61 -5.67 -7.73
N THR A 76 -8.52 -4.87 -7.16
CA THR A 76 -9.68 -4.33 -7.86
C THR A 76 -9.26 -3.33 -8.94
N ALA A 77 -10.17 -3.00 -9.87
CA ALA A 77 -9.90 -1.98 -10.89
C ALA A 77 -9.55 -0.61 -10.26
N THR A 78 -10.23 -0.26 -9.17
CA THR A 78 -9.96 0.96 -8.38
C THR A 78 -8.57 0.93 -7.77
N ASP A 79 -8.18 -0.18 -7.14
CA ASP A 79 -6.84 -0.32 -6.55
C ASP A 79 -5.74 -0.19 -7.60
N ARG A 80 -5.96 -0.73 -8.81
CA ARG A 80 -5.02 -0.60 -9.93
C ARG A 80 -4.87 0.84 -10.40
N VAL A 81 -5.93 1.65 -10.36
CA VAL A 81 -5.85 3.09 -10.66
C VAL A 81 -5.02 3.81 -9.61
N VAL A 82 -5.31 3.58 -8.32
CA VAL A 82 -4.57 4.18 -7.20
C VAL A 82 -3.08 3.81 -7.28
N LEU A 83 -2.78 2.56 -7.60
CA LEU A 83 -1.40 2.08 -7.73
C LEU A 83 -0.68 2.68 -8.94
N ARG A 84 -1.35 2.86 -10.08
CA ARG A 84 -0.78 3.61 -11.23
C ARG A 84 -0.48 5.05 -10.83
N GLN A 85 -1.41 5.75 -10.19
CA GLN A 85 -1.19 7.13 -9.73
C GLN A 85 -0.07 7.24 -8.69
N ALA A 86 0.06 6.26 -7.79
CA ALA A 86 1.17 6.18 -6.84
C ALA A 86 2.51 5.99 -7.56
N ARG A 87 2.55 5.15 -8.59
CA ARG A 87 3.73 4.93 -9.42
C ARG A 87 4.15 6.19 -10.17
N GLU A 88 3.21 6.92 -10.79
CA GLU A 88 3.52 8.19 -11.46
C GLU A 88 4.08 9.22 -10.47
N ARG A 89 3.49 9.33 -9.28
CA ARG A 89 4.02 10.20 -8.22
C ARG A 89 5.43 9.82 -7.79
N LEU A 90 5.69 8.52 -7.61
CA LEU A 90 7.04 8.04 -7.27
C LEU A 90 8.05 8.38 -8.36
N HIS A 91 7.70 8.18 -9.64
CA HIS A 91 8.58 8.53 -10.76
C HIS A 91 8.78 10.03 -10.94
N SER A 92 7.86 10.87 -10.47
CA SER A 92 8.04 12.32 -10.48
C SER A 92 9.00 12.83 -9.39
N LEU A 93 9.34 12.00 -8.39
CA LEU A 93 10.29 12.38 -7.34
C LEU A 93 11.74 12.29 -7.85
N PRO A 94 12.67 13.11 -7.32
CA PRO A 94 14.10 12.95 -7.58
C PRO A 94 14.63 11.57 -7.20
N ASP A 95 15.64 11.08 -7.91
CA ASP A 95 16.21 9.73 -7.71
C ASP A 95 16.70 9.47 -6.28
N ASP A 96 17.17 10.49 -5.58
CA ASP A 96 17.61 10.37 -4.18
C ASP A 96 16.42 10.08 -3.25
N GLN A 97 15.29 10.77 -3.46
CA GLN A 97 14.06 10.53 -2.71
C GLN A 97 13.46 9.16 -3.04
N GLN A 98 13.49 8.75 -4.31
CA GLN A 98 13.08 7.40 -4.70
C GLN A 98 13.92 6.32 -4.00
N ARG A 99 15.25 6.49 -3.97
CA ARG A 99 16.18 5.58 -3.27
C ARG A 99 15.93 5.54 -1.77
N ALA A 100 15.69 6.69 -1.15
CA ALA A 100 15.37 6.79 0.27
C ALA A 100 14.07 6.01 0.59
N LEU A 101 13.00 6.20 -0.19
CA LEU A 101 11.74 5.47 -0.02
C LEU A 101 11.90 3.97 -0.21
N HIS A 102 12.65 3.55 -1.24
CA HIS A 102 12.92 2.13 -1.48
C HIS A 102 13.70 1.49 -0.32
N THR A 103 14.66 2.22 0.24
CA THR A 103 15.46 1.78 1.39
C THR A 103 14.59 1.66 2.63
N GLN A 104 13.78 2.68 2.93
CA GLN A 104 12.83 2.64 4.04
C GLN A 104 11.89 1.46 3.92
N PHE A 105 11.28 1.25 2.75
CA PHE A 105 10.39 0.11 2.51
C PHE A 105 11.12 -1.22 2.70
N THR A 106 12.36 -1.35 2.22
CA THR A 106 13.13 -2.60 2.34
C THR A 106 13.55 -2.88 3.79
N ALA A 107 13.78 -1.83 4.58
CA ALA A 107 14.08 -1.91 6.00
C ALA A 107 12.85 -2.23 6.87
N MET A 108 11.63 -2.08 6.35
CA MET A 108 10.41 -2.46 7.07
C MET A 108 10.37 -3.97 7.32
N ASP A 109 9.82 -4.33 8.49
CA ASP A 109 9.60 -5.73 8.83
C ASP A 109 8.71 -6.43 7.79
N ARG A 110 8.94 -7.73 7.63
CA ARG A 110 8.22 -8.56 6.66
C ARG A 110 6.71 -8.53 6.90
N LEU A 111 6.26 -8.53 8.15
CA LEU A 111 4.84 -8.45 8.48
C LEU A 111 4.21 -7.19 7.87
N HIS A 112 4.86 -6.04 8.03
CA HIS A 112 4.34 -4.78 7.50
C HIS A 112 4.33 -4.80 5.97
N ARG A 113 5.41 -5.24 5.34
CA ARG A 113 5.50 -5.36 3.87
C ARG A 113 4.45 -6.28 3.28
N ASP A 114 4.19 -7.41 3.95
CA ASP A 114 3.16 -8.36 3.52
C ASP A 114 1.76 -7.75 3.69
N GLY A 115 1.53 -6.95 4.73
CA GLY A 115 0.28 -6.20 4.92
C GLY A 115 -0.07 -5.27 3.75
N TRP A 116 0.90 -4.58 3.17
CA TRP A 116 0.69 -3.73 1.99
C TRP A 116 0.16 -4.48 0.76
N ARG A 117 0.30 -5.82 0.70
CA ARG A 117 -0.27 -6.64 -0.38
C ARG A 117 -1.78 -6.72 -0.34
N LEU A 118 -2.39 -6.47 0.82
CA LEU A 118 -3.84 -6.53 1.00
C LEU A 118 -4.57 -5.31 0.41
N GLY A 119 -3.82 -4.26 0.06
CA GLY A 119 -4.30 -2.95 -0.37
C GLY A 119 -3.76 -1.86 0.56
N SER A 120 -3.70 -0.61 0.09
CA SER A 120 -3.17 0.51 0.88
C SER A 120 -3.98 0.77 2.15
N GLN A 121 -5.30 0.64 2.07
CA GLN A 121 -6.17 0.92 3.21
C GLN A 121 -6.05 -0.16 4.29
N VAL A 122 -6.22 -1.44 3.94
CA VAL A 122 -6.08 -2.55 4.90
C VAL A 122 -4.64 -2.70 5.38
N GLY A 123 -3.65 -2.49 4.49
CA GLY A 123 -2.24 -2.60 4.81
C GLY A 123 -1.76 -1.62 5.88
N ALA A 124 -2.32 -0.40 5.91
CA ALA A 124 -2.00 0.60 6.93
C ALA A 124 -2.39 0.15 8.35
N PHE A 125 -3.46 -0.65 8.49
CA PHE A 125 -3.95 -1.19 9.76
C PHE A 125 -3.49 -2.64 10.02
N TYR A 126 -2.72 -3.23 9.11
CA TYR A 126 -2.35 -4.64 9.18
C TYR A 126 -1.65 -5.04 10.49
N PRO A 127 -0.70 -4.26 11.04
CA PRO A 127 -0.05 -4.62 12.31
C PRO A 127 -1.05 -4.71 13.47
N GLN A 128 -2.02 -3.81 13.53
CA GLN A 128 -3.04 -3.81 14.57
C GLN A 128 -4.10 -4.89 14.36
N LEU A 129 -4.38 -5.25 13.10
CA LEU A 129 -5.31 -6.31 12.75
C LEU A 129 -4.70 -7.71 12.86
N GLN A 130 -3.36 -7.83 12.86
CA GLN A 130 -2.63 -9.10 12.90
C GLN A 130 -3.13 -10.09 13.95
N PRO A 131 -3.48 -9.69 15.19
CA PRO A 131 -4.00 -10.62 16.18
C PRO A 131 -5.27 -11.36 15.70
N LEU A 132 -6.14 -10.67 14.96
CA LEU A 132 -7.40 -11.18 14.46
C LEU A 132 -7.24 -11.95 13.13
N ILE A 133 -6.34 -11.49 12.25
CA ILE A 133 -6.23 -12.01 10.87
C ILE A 133 -4.95 -12.84 10.61
N GLY A 134 -4.08 -13.00 11.61
CA GLY A 134 -2.84 -13.75 11.49
C GLY A 134 -3.07 -15.25 11.25
N TYR A 135 -4.19 -15.78 11.75
CA TYR A 135 -4.64 -17.15 11.49
C TYR A 135 -6.12 -17.13 11.09
N VAL A 136 -6.38 -17.36 9.80
CA VAL A 136 -7.73 -17.41 9.22
C VAL A 136 -7.92 -18.77 8.53
N PRO A 137 -9.02 -19.50 8.81
CA PRO A 137 -9.38 -20.72 8.09
C PRO A 137 -9.46 -20.47 6.59
N VAL A 138 -8.97 -21.43 5.78
CA VAL A 138 -8.81 -21.24 4.32
C VAL A 138 -10.13 -20.88 3.64
N ASP A 139 -11.22 -21.49 4.09
CA ASP A 139 -12.60 -21.26 3.66
C ASP A 139 -13.13 -19.84 3.97
N GLN A 140 -12.58 -19.17 4.98
CA GLN A 140 -13.00 -17.81 5.37
C GLN A 140 -12.14 -16.70 4.73
N ARG A 141 -10.93 -17.02 4.23
CA ARG A 141 -9.92 -16.01 3.81
C ARG A 141 -10.44 -15.01 2.78
N GLU A 142 -11.00 -15.52 1.69
CA GLU A 142 -11.50 -14.68 0.59
C GLU A 142 -12.65 -13.77 1.05
N ARG A 143 -13.60 -14.33 1.82
CA ARG A 143 -14.74 -13.59 2.34
C ARG A 143 -14.31 -12.52 3.33
N LEU A 144 -13.38 -12.85 4.23
CA LEU A 144 -12.86 -11.90 5.21
C LEU A 144 -12.09 -10.78 4.52
N LEU A 145 -11.24 -11.09 3.54
CA LEU A 145 -10.50 -10.08 2.79
C LEU A 145 -11.46 -9.14 2.03
N ALA A 146 -12.52 -9.67 1.42
CA ALA A 146 -13.54 -8.86 0.77
C ALA A 146 -14.24 -7.92 1.76
N VAL A 147 -14.56 -8.40 2.97
CA VAL A 147 -15.12 -7.55 4.03
C VAL A 147 -14.13 -6.46 4.44
N LEU A 148 -12.87 -6.79 4.72
CA LEU A 148 -11.84 -5.82 5.12
C LEU A 148 -11.63 -4.72 4.06
N ARG A 149 -11.68 -5.07 2.77
CA ARG A 149 -11.59 -4.12 1.65
C ARG A 149 -12.84 -3.25 1.48
N SER A 150 -13.99 -3.71 1.98
CA SER A 150 -15.24 -2.93 1.96
C SER A 150 -15.35 -1.94 3.13
N LEU A 151 -14.56 -2.12 4.19
CA LEU A 151 -14.56 -1.21 5.32
C LEU A 151 -13.93 0.14 4.93
N ASP A 152 -14.34 1.24 5.55
CA ASP A 152 -13.63 2.51 5.47
C ASP A 152 -12.52 2.63 6.54
N ALA A 153 -11.75 3.70 6.51
CA ALA A 153 -10.63 3.90 7.44
C ALA A 153 -11.07 3.98 8.92
N GLY A 154 -12.21 4.61 9.22
CA GLY A 154 -12.72 4.70 10.59
C GLY A 154 -13.25 3.35 11.09
N GLN A 155 -13.90 2.57 10.23
CA GLN A 155 -14.29 1.20 10.55
C GLN A 155 -13.09 0.27 10.76
N LEU A 156 -12.02 0.42 9.97
CA LEU A 156 -10.78 -0.35 10.14
C LEU A 156 -10.07 0.01 11.45
N GLU A 157 -10.08 1.29 11.84
CA GLU A 157 -9.56 1.73 13.15
C GLU A 157 -10.35 1.09 14.30
N GLN A 158 -11.68 1.08 14.21
CA GLN A 158 -12.54 0.43 15.20
C GLN A 158 -12.25 -1.07 15.31
N LEU A 159 -12.13 -1.76 14.17
CA LEU A 159 -11.79 -3.18 14.13
C LEU A 159 -10.39 -3.45 14.68
N ALA A 160 -9.43 -2.58 14.41
CA ALA A 160 -8.07 -2.66 14.95
C ALA A 160 -8.05 -2.58 16.48
N VAL A 161 -8.86 -1.70 17.08
CA VAL A 161 -9.01 -1.63 18.54
C VAL A 161 -9.64 -2.92 19.09
N LEU A 162 -10.69 -3.43 18.43
CA LEU A 162 -11.32 -4.70 18.83
C LEU A 162 -10.35 -5.88 18.73
N ALA A 163 -9.56 -5.97 17.66
CA ALA A 163 -8.58 -7.03 17.45
C ALA A 163 -7.54 -7.10 18.58
N GLN A 164 -7.14 -5.95 19.13
CA GLN A 164 -6.20 -5.86 20.25
C GLN A 164 -6.86 -6.20 21.60
N ARG A 165 -8.13 -5.82 21.80
CA ARG A 165 -8.88 -6.09 23.03
C ARG A 165 -9.38 -7.54 23.14
N THR A 166 -9.53 -8.22 22.01
CA THR A 166 -10.11 -9.58 21.96
C THR A 166 -9.06 -10.63 22.30
N PRO A 167 -9.24 -11.40 23.39
CA PRO A 167 -8.30 -12.45 23.78
C PRO A 167 -8.30 -13.59 22.75
N PRO A 168 -7.21 -14.36 22.63
CA PRO A 168 -7.02 -15.33 21.55
C PRO A 168 -8.18 -16.30 21.32
N GLN A 169 -8.80 -16.81 22.40
CA GLN A 169 -9.91 -17.76 22.34
C GLN A 169 -11.20 -17.19 21.74
N ASP A 170 -11.41 -15.87 21.79
CA ASP A 170 -12.65 -15.22 21.34
C ASP A 170 -12.53 -14.63 19.93
N ARG A 171 -11.34 -14.66 19.33
CA ARG A 171 -11.06 -14.06 18.02
C ARG A 171 -11.83 -14.74 16.90
N ASP A 172 -12.02 -16.05 17.01
CA ASP A 172 -12.78 -16.85 16.05
C ASP A 172 -14.24 -16.40 16.05
N GLY A 173 -14.84 -16.26 17.23
CA GLY A 173 -16.20 -15.72 17.38
C GLY A 173 -16.33 -14.29 16.87
N LEU A 174 -15.33 -13.42 17.09
CA LEU A 174 -15.33 -12.06 16.55
C LEU A 174 -15.28 -12.06 15.01
N ARG A 175 -14.45 -12.91 14.40
CA ARG A 175 -14.40 -13.05 12.93
C ARG A 175 -15.72 -13.55 12.37
N ASP A 176 -16.29 -14.60 12.96
CA ASP A 176 -17.54 -15.17 12.50
C ASP A 176 -18.69 -14.16 12.60
N ALA A 177 -18.74 -13.39 13.70
CA ALA A 177 -19.71 -12.32 13.87
C ALA A 177 -19.52 -11.19 12.83
N LEU A 178 -18.28 -10.79 12.54
CA LEU A 178 -17.99 -9.80 11.49
C LEU A 178 -18.43 -10.27 10.10
N LEU A 179 -18.24 -11.57 9.81
CA LEU A 179 -18.62 -12.20 8.54
C LEU A 179 -20.14 -12.39 8.40
N ALA A 180 -20.86 -12.59 9.51
CA ALA A 180 -22.31 -12.72 9.52
C ALA A 180 -23.03 -11.35 9.39
N GLU A 181 -22.39 -10.27 9.84
CA GLU A 181 -22.99 -8.94 9.82
C GLU A 181 -23.19 -8.41 8.40
N ALA A 182 -24.34 -7.79 8.12
CA ALA A 182 -24.62 -7.22 6.79
C ALA A 182 -23.83 -5.92 6.55
N PRO A 183 -23.48 -5.58 5.30
CA PRO A 183 -22.72 -4.35 5.00
C PRO A 183 -23.35 -3.06 5.52
N ALA A 184 -24.69 -2.96 5.48
CA ALA A 184 -25.41 -1.76 5.90
C ALA A 184 -25.37 -1.51 7.41
N THR A 185 -25.28 -2.56 8.22
CA THR A 185 -25.36 -2.49 9.69
C THR A 185 -23.99 -2.59 10.37
N ARG A 186 -22.94 -2.95 9.61
CA ARG A 186 -21.59 -3.19 10.12
C ARG A 186 -20.98 -2.02 10.89
N SER A 187 -21.20 -0.79 10.43
CA SER A 187 -20.73 0.42 11.14
C SER A 187 -21.32 0.53 12.55
N ALA A 188 -22.62 0.25 12.68
CA ALA A 188 -23.30 0.32 13.97
C ALA A 188 -22.86 -0.85 14.86
N TRP A 189 -22.73 -2.05 14.29
CA TRP A 189 -22.24 -3.23 14.98
C TRP A 189 -20.83 -3.03 15.57
N LEU A 190 -19.88 -2.48 14.79
CA LEU A 190 -18.51 -2.19 15.27
C LEU A 190 -18.52 -1.24 16.47
N LYS A 191 -19.35 -0.19 16.43
CA LYS A 191 -19.50 0.76 17.54
C LYS A 191 -20.07 0.08 18.79
N CYS A 192 -21.09 -0.77 18.64
CA CYS A 192 -21.67 -1.51 19.76
C CYS A 192 -20.67 -2.50 20.38
N GLN A 193 -19.84 -3.16 19.55
CA GLN A 193 -18.80 -4.05 20.06
C GLN A 193 -17.74 -3.31 20.88
N LEU A 194 -17.36 -2.10 20.48
CA LEU A 194 -16.37 -1.30 21.21
C LEU A 194 -16.87 -0.79 22.56
N ALA A 195 -18.19 -0.59 22.70
CA ALA A 195 -18.82 -0.14 23.93
C ALA A 195 -19.00 -1.25 24.98
N ARG A 196 -18.76 -2.51 24.60
CA ARG A 196 -18.69 -3.65 25.53
C ARG A 196 -17.31 -3.75 26.17
#